data_AF-A0A7W8D806-F1
#
_entry.id   AF-A0A7W8D806-F1
#
_cell.length_a   1.000
_cell.length_b   1.000
_cell.length_c   1.000
_cell.angle_alpha   90.00
_cell.angle_beta   90.00
_cell.angle_gamma   90.00
#
_symmetry.space_group_name_H-M   'P 1'
#
loop_
_entity.id
_entity.type
_entity.pdbx_description
1 polymer ?
#
loop_
_entity_poly.entity_id
_entity_poly.type
_entity_poly.pdbx_seq_one_letter_code
_entity_poly.pdbx_strand_id
1 'polypeptide(L)'
;MLQRDWRLLNFDTVDAIPAALARGRANAVARALAQADWLLRRKTDGRYLAAVRLGVSARWQLLAPANAWPRDAACGTRGQRAQTGVDALQRRLRELAARPASHATLPLDGVRRHLDALGISADYGRRHALDLVPEPRVLAFAGFDRYRRPLFLQAAAAAAWSRMRAAAAADGVRLEAISGFRSHAYQAGIFARKRARGQGVEEILQVNAAPGYSEHHGGCALDVGTPGEPAAQESFEKTAAFAWLKMRAGDFGFVLSYPRGNPHGIVYEPWHWCWRAC
;
A
#
# COMPACT_ATOMS: atom_id res chain seq x y z
N MET A 1 8.53 14.39 21.54
CA MET A 1 9.14 13.23 20.85
C MET A 1 9.15 13.56 19.36
N LEU A 2 10.32 13.81 18.76
CA LEU A 2 10.43 14.19 17.34
C LEU A 2 9.69 13.15 16.48
N GLN A 3 8.70 13.60 15.71
CA GLN A 3 7.96 12.74 14.78
C GLN A 3 8.95 12.27 13.72
N ARG A 4 9.37 10.99 13.81
CA ARG A 4 10.27 10.41 12.81
C ARG A 4 9.55 10.40 11.46
N ASP A 5 10.18 10.97 10.45
CA ASP A 5 9.69 10.98 9.06
C ASP A 5 9.86 9.59 8.43
N TRP A 6 9.04 8.66 8.91
CA TRP A 6 9.02 7.29 8.43
C TRP A 6 8.37 7.23 7.05
N ARG A 7 9.07 6.56 6.13
CA ARG A 7 8.64 6.41 4.74
C ARG A 7 8.69 4.94 4.34
N LEU A 8 7.75 4.50 3.52
CA LEU A 8 7.83 3.24 2.80
C LEU A 8 8.57 3.50 1.49
N LEU A 9 9.64 2.75 1.24
CA LEU A 9 10.32 2.78 -0.06
C LEU A 9 9.81 1.63 -0.90
N ASN A 10 9.19 1.97 -2.00
CA ASN A 10 8.43 1.07 -2.84
C ASN A 10 9.24 0.74 -4.11
N PHE A 11 9.59 -0.53 -4.29
CA PHE A 11 10.29 -1.04 -5.48
C PHE A 11 9.40 -2.05 -6.21
N ASP A 12 9.80 -2.48 -7.41
CA ASP A 12 8.95 -3.32 -8.26
C ASP A 12 8.45 -4.59 -7.54
N THR A 13 9.36 -5.38 -6.96
CA THR A 13 9.03 -6.67 -6.33
C THR A 13 9.23 -6.72 -4.80
N VAL A 14 9.81 -5.67 -4.22
CA VAL A 14 10.19 -5.57 -2.80
C VAL A 14 9.78 -4.20 -2.26
N ASP A 15 9.37 -4.16 -1.00
CA ASP A 15 9.23 -2.91 -0.23
C ASP A 15 10.30 -2.85 0.85
N ALA A 16 10.83 -1.65 1.13
CA ALA A 16 11.60 -1.38 2.34
C ALA A 16 10.71 -0.61 3.34
N ILE A 17 10.41 -1.25 4.47
CA ILE A 17 9.61 -0.71 5.56
C ILE A 17 10.58 -0.28 6.68
N PRO A 18 10.36 0.85 7.37
CA PRO A 18 11.14 1.19 8.55
C PRO A 18 11.09 0.04 9.56
N ALA A 19 12.25 -0.45 10.01
CA ALA A 19 12.32 -1.64 10.87
C ALA A 19 11.55 -1.45 12.19
N ALA A 20 11.51 -0.21 12.70
CA ALA A 20 10.74 0.18 13.88
C ALA A 20 9.21 0.02 13.72
N LEU A 21 8.70 -0.02 12.48
CA LEU A 21 7.29 -0.23 12.16
C LEU A 21 6.97 -1.69 11.87
N ALA A 22 7.99 -2.52 11.63
CA ALA A 22 7.81 -3.93 11.32
C ALA A 22 7.53 -4.77 12.57
N ARG A 23 6.85 -5.90 12.39
CA ARG A 23 6.59 -6.87 13.46
C ARG A 23 7.27 -8.19 13.14
N GLY A 24 8.05 -8.73 14.08
CA GLY A 24 8.62 -10.08 14.00
C GLY A 24 8.05 -10.97 15.10
N ARG A 25 7.45 -12.12 14.75
CA ARG A 25 6.96 -13.09 15.74
C ARG A 25 8.06 -14.06 16.21
N ALA A 26 9.07 -14.30 15.38
CA ALA A 26 10.20 -15.15 15.72
C ALA A 26 11.33 -14.33 16.37
N ASN A 27 11.94 -14.85 17.44
CA ASN A 27 13.01 -14.18 18.20
C ASN A 27 14.18 -13.72 17.33
N ALA A 28 14.58 -14.53 16.33
CA ALA A 28 15.64 -14.17 15.39
C ALA A 28 15.31 -12.93 14.55
N VAL A 29 14.06 -12.83 14.08
CA VAL A 29 13.57 -11.68 13.31
C VAL A 29 13.45 -10.45 14.21
N ALA A 30 12.95 -10.59 15.43
CA ALA A 30 12.85 -9.49 16.37
C ALA A 30 14.22 -8.87 16.69
N ARG A 31 15.24 -9.71 16.92
CA ARG A 31 16.63 -9.25 17.11
C ARG A 31 17.20 -8.53 15.90
N ALA A 32 16.95 -9.07 14.69
CA ALA A 32 17.39 -8.44 13.45
C ALA A 32 16.77 -7.05 13.26
N LEU A 33 15.46 -6.92 13.55
CA LEU A 33 14.73 -5.66 13.44
C LEU A 33 15.21 -4.61 14.45
N ALA A 34 15.55 -5.02 15.67
CA ALA A 34 16.01 -4.09 16.72
C ALA A 34 17.32 -3.35 16.37
N GLN A 35 18.11 -3.89 15.44
CA GLN A 35 19.39 -3.33 15.02
C GLN A 35 19.36 -2.72 13.61
N ALA A 36 18.22 -2.75 12.95
CA ALA A 36 18.07 -2.34 11.55
C ALA A 36 17.34 -0.99 11.44
N ASP A 37 17.57 -0.30 10.34
CA ASP A 37 16.80 0.88 9.93
C ASP A 37 15.63 0.47 9.03
N TRP A 38 15.85 -0.55 8.20
CA TRP A 38 14.92 -1.02 7.18
C TRP A 38 14.72 -2.53 7.24
N LEU A 39 13.49 -2.95 6.94
CA LEU A 39 13.11 -4.33 6.66
C LEU A 39 12.69 -4.43 5.20
N LEU A 40 13.35 -5.31 4.45
CA LEU A 40 12.96 -5.67 3.10
C LEU A 40 11.91 -6.77 3.12
N ARG A 41 10.80 -6.52 2.43
CA ARG A 41 9.65 -7.42 2.35
C ARG A 41 9.30 -7.68 0.89
N ARG A 42 9.18 -8.94 0.50
CA ARG A 42 8.66 -9.33 -0.81
C ARG A 42 7.18 -8.97 -0.92
N LYS A 43 6.79 -8.29 -2.00
CA LYS A 43 5.41 -7.81 -2.16
C LYS A 43 4.38 -8.90 -2.38
N THR A 44 4.75 -9.97 -3.08
CA THR A 44 3.80 -11.02 -3.52
C THR A 44 3.20 -11.82 -2.37
N ASP A 45 3.95 -12.02 -1.28
CA ASP A 45 3.51 -12.84 -0.15
C ASP A 45 3.86 -12.27 1.23
N GLY A 46 4.48 -11.08 1.28
CA GLY A 46 4.85 -10.43 2.52
C GLY A 46 6.06 -11.06 3.24
N ARG A 47 6.78 -11.98 2.61
CA ARG A 47 7.95 -12.63 3.23
C ARG A 47 9.06 -11.61 3.48
N TYR A 48 9.64 -11.65 4.68
CA TYR A 48 10.80 -10.84 5.04
C TYR A 48 12.05 -11.42 4.40
N LEU A 49 12.79 -10.58 3.67
CA LEU A 49 13.97 -10.98 2.90
C LEU A 49 15.27 -10.65 3.62
N ALA A 50 15.38 -9.42 4.14
CA ALA A 50 16.54 -8.95 4.87
C ALA A 50 16.20 -7.80 5.81
N ALA A 51 16.96 -7.67 6.90
CA ALA A 51 17.03 -6.46 7.70
C ALA A 51 18.31 -5.69 7.32
N VAL A 52 18.21 -4.36 7.18
CA VAL A 52 19.28 -3.51 6.68
C VAL A 52 19.53 -2.37 7.66
N ARG A 53 20.79 -2.22 8.07
CA ARG A 53 21.28 -1.06 8.82
C ARG A 53 22.11 -0.18 7.90
N LEU A 54 21.73 1.07 7.78
CA LEU A 54 22.45 2.09 7.04
C LEU A 54 23.63 2.61 7.86
N GLY A 55 24.69 2.97 7.14
CA GLY A 55 25.97 3.45 7.65
C GLY A 55 26.94 3.62 6.49
N VAL A 56 28.21 3.96 6.79
CA VAL A 56 29.28 4.09 5.79
C VAL A 56 29.31 2.85 4.88
N SER A 57 29.28 1.67 5.49
CA SER A 57 28.97 0.41 4.83
C SER A 57 27.64 -0.12 5.36
N ALA A 58 26.65 -0.31 4.50
CA ALA A 58 25.38 -0.88 4.90
C ALA A 58 25.59 -2.33 5.36
N ARG A 59 24.97 -2.71 6.47
CA ARG A 59 25.00 -4.08 6.97
C ARG A 59 23.68 -4.76 6.65
N TRP A 60 23.76 -5.90 5.99
CA TRP A 60 22.61 -6.70 5.57
C TRP A 60 22.57 -7.99 6.37
N GLN A 61 21.42 -8.24 7.00
CA GLN A 61 21.13 -9.53 7.62
C GLN A 61 20.05 -10.21 6.81
N LEU A 62 20.42 -11.26 6.07
CA LEU A 62 19.46 -12.06 5.31
C LEU A 62 18.53 -12.83 6.27
N LEU A 63 17.23 -12.74 6.01
CA LEU A 63 16.18 -13.42 6.76
C LEU A 63 15.53 -14.55 5.94
N ALA A 64 15.82 -14.60 4.64
CA ALA A 64 15.35 -15.62 3.73
C ALA A 64 16.49 -16.13 2.83
N PRO A 65 16.43 -17.41 2.39
CA PRO A 65 17.41 -17.98 1.47
C PRO A 65 17.40 -17.27 0.11
N ALA A 66 18.49 -17.40 -0.66
CA ALA A 66 18.66 -16.72 -1.94
C ALA A 66 17.54 -17.00 -2.95
N ASN A 67 16.96 -18.21 -2.94
CA ASN A 67 15.83 -18.58 -3.81
C ASN A 67 14.51 -17.87 -3.46
N ALA A 68 14.41 -17.23 -2.29
CA ALA A 68 13.27 -16.40 -1.92
C ALA A 68 13.34 -14.98 -2.52
N TRP A 69 14.49 -14.57 -3.06
CA TRP A 69 14.63 -13.28 -3.71
C TRP A 69 14.00 -13.30 -5.10
N PRO A 70 13.29 -12.23 -5.50
CA PRO A 70 12.74 -12.12 -6.85
C PRO A 70 13.83 -12.25 -7.92
N ARG A 71 13.55 -12.98 -9.00
CA ARG A 71 14.54 -13.29 -10.06
C ARG A 71 14.95 -12.05 -10.87
N ASP A 72 14.06 -11.08 -10.92
CA ASP A 72 14.15 -9.75 -11.53
C ASP A 72 14.77 -8.70 -10.61
N ALA A 73 14.93 -9.00 -9.31
CA ALA A 73 15.75 -8.18 -8.42
C ALA A 73 17.26 -8.24 -8.77
N ALA A 74 17.67 -9.02 -9.78
CA ALA A 74 19.05 -9.10 -10.25
C ALA A 74 19.22 -9.67 -11.70
N CYS A 75 20.05 -9.02 -12.52
CA CYS A 75 20.50 -9.51 -13.83
C CYS A 75 21.94 -10.09 -13.74
N GLY A 76 22.24 -11.23 -14.41
CA GLY A 76 23.57 -11.94 -14.48
C GLY A 76 23.84 -13.18 -13.57
N THR A 77 23.93 -14.41 -14.10
CA THR A 77 24.25 -15.76 -13.49
C THR A 77 24.24 -16.06 -11.94
N ARG A 78 23.72 -17.25 -11.52
CA ARG A 78 23.21 -17.69 -10.18
C ARG A 78 23.96 -17.28 -8.89
N GLY A 79 25.26 -16.97 -8.92
CA GLY A 79 26.05 -16.57 -7.73
C GLY A 79 26.41 -15.08 -7.68
N GLN A 80 26.59 -14.42 -8.82
CA GLN A 80 26.95 -12.99 -8.92
C GLN A 80 25.70 -12.08 -9.05
N ARG A 81 24.57 -12.64 -9.49
CA ARG A 81 23.24 -11.99 -9.58
C ARG A 81 22.80 -11.41 -8.23
N ALA A 82 22.80 -12.23 -7.19
CA ALA A 82 22.27 -11.81 -5.89
C ALA A 82 23.02 -10.60 -5.31
N GLN A 83 24.34 -10.52 -5.53
CA GLN A 83 25.16 -9.41 -5.04
C GLN A 83 24.88 -8.11 -5.80
N THR A 84 24.84 -8.14 -7.14
CA THR A 84 24.58 -6.95 -7.98
C THR A 84 23.18 -6.36 -7.80
N GLY A 85 22.18 -7.23 -7.60
CA GLY A 85 20.81 -6.83 -7.25
C GLY A 85 20.68 -6.19 -5.87
N VAL A 86 21.36 -6.77 -4.87
CA VAL A 86 21.44 -6.20 -3.52
C VAL A 86 22.19 -4.87 -3.52
N ASP A 87 23.27 -4.74 -4.29
CA ASP A 87 24.05 -3.50 -4.41
C ASP A 87 23.26 -2.39 -5.11
N ALA A 88 22.50 -2.72 -6.16
CA ALA A 88 21.60 -1.77 -6.83
C ALA A 88 20.46 -1.33 -5.90
N LEU A 89 19.86 -2.28 -5.17
CA LEU A 89 18.84 -1.99 -4.16
C LEU A 89 19.43 -1.14 -3.03
N GLN A 90 20.66 -1.41 -2.60
CA GLN A 90 21.37 -0.62 -1.59
C GLN A 90 21.57 0.82 -2.03
N ARG A 91 22.10 1.04 -3.24
CA ARG A 91 22.28 2.39 -3.79
C ARG A 91 20.93 3.12 -3.84
N ARG A 92 19.90 2.47 -4.38
CA ARG A 92 18.58 3.08 -4.52
C ARG A 92 17.91 3.35 -3.17
N LEU A 93 18.08 2.47 -2.19
CA LEU A 93 17.58 2.64 -0.84
C LEU A 93 18.26 3.85 -0.16
N ARG A 94 19.58 4.00 -0.31
CA ARG A 94 20.31 5.19 0.18
C ARG A 94 19.84 6.47 -0.50
N GLU A 95 19.72 6.45 -1.83
CA GLU A 95 19.24 7.61 -2.61
C GLU A 95 17.83 8.04 -2.18
N LEU A 96 16.89 7.11 -2.11
CA LEU A 96 15.50 7.41 -1.75
C LEU A 96 15.37 7.81 -0.28
N ALA A 97 16.15 7.21 0.61
CA ALA A 97 16.17 7.60 2.02
C ALA A 97 16.74 9.02 2.21
N ALA A 98 17.69 9.47 1.37
CA ALA A 98 18.29 10.79 1.46
C ALA A 98 17.47 11.90 0.77
N ARG A 99 16.61 11.56 -0.20
CA ARG A 99 15.83 12.54 -0.97
C ARG A 99 14.53 12.93 -0.26
N PRO A 100 14.01 14.15 -0.47
CA PRO A 100 12.68 14.52 -0.03
C PRO A 100 11.60 13.66 -0.72
N ALA A 101 10.39 13.63 -0.16
CA ALA A 101 9.26 12.95 -0.78
C ALA A 101 9.08 13.42 -2.23
N SER A 102 9.03 12.47 -3.17
CA SER A 102 8.93 12.74 -4.61
C SER A 102 7.67 12.10 -5.19
N HIS A 103 7.06 12.73 -6.19
CA HIS A 103 5.96 12.15 -6.98
C HIS A 103 6.42 11.07 -7.98
N ALA A 104 7.65 10.58 -7.89
CA ALA A 104 8.15 9.54 -8.78
C ALA A 104 7.39 8.23 -8.56
N THR A 105 6.99 7.59 -9.65
CA THR A 105 6.20 6.37 -9.63
C THR A 105 6.98 5.16 -10.17
N LEU A 106 6.48 3.97 -9.88
CA LEU A 106 6.91 2.73 -10.52
C LEU A 106 6.33 2.64 -11.94
N PRO A 107 7.05 2.02 -12.89
CA PRO A 107 6.52 1.75 -14.22
C PRO A 107 5.31 0.79 -14.15
N LEU A 108 4.45 0.87 -15.17
CA LEU A 108 3.22 0.07 -15.25
C LEU A 108 3.39 -1.28 -15.96
N ASP A 109 4.60 -1.62 -16.42
CA ASP A 109 4.85 -2.84 -17.19
C ASP A 109 4.49 -4.12 -16.40
N GLY A 110 4.67 -4.09 -15.07
CA GLY A 110 4.27 -5.17 -14.17
C GLY A 110 2.75 -5.40 -14.10
N VAL A 111 1.94 -4.36 -14.32
CA VAL A 111 0.48 -4.44 -14.27
C VAL A 111 -0.03 -5.39 -15.35
N ARG A 112 0.50 -5.29 -16.57
CA ARG A 112 0.02 -6.09 -17.70
C ARG A 112 0.15 -7.59 -17.41
N ARG A 113 1.28 -8.00 -16.83
CA ARG A 113 1.51 -9.39 -16.41
C ARG A 113 0.47 -9.88 -15.40
N HIS A 114 0.07 -9.03 -14.46
CA HIS A 114 -0.97 -9.37 -13.49
C HIS A 114 -2.35 -9.51 -14.13
N LEU A 115 -2.70 -8.62 -15.06
CA LEU A 115 -3.98 -8.69 -15.78
C LEU A 115 -4.07 -9.95 -16.64
N ASP A 116 -3.02 -10.23 -17.43
CA ASP A 116 -2.98 -11.41 -18.30
C ASP A 116 -3.06 -12.72 -17.48
N ALA A 117 -2.36 -12.80 -16.34
CA ALA A 117 -2.42 -13.96 -15.44
C ALA A 117 -3.82 -14.20 -14.82
N LEU A 118 -4.64 -13.15 -14.75
CA LEU A 118 -6.02 -13.21 -14.27
C LEU A 118 -7.03 -13.37 -15.40
N GLY A 119 -6.60 -13.34 -16.67
CA GLY A 119 -7.50 -13.34 -17.83
C GLY A 119 -8.33 -12.06 -17.96
N ILE A 120 -7.90 -10.96 -17.34
CA ILE A 120 -8.59 -9.68 -17.40
C ILE A 120 -8.24 -9.00 -18.73
N SER A 121 -9.26 -8.64 -19.49
CA SER A 121 -9.11 -8.11 -20.85
C SER A 121 -8.42 -6.74 -20.88
N ALA A 122 -7.73 -6.46 -21.99
CA ALA A 122 -7.00 -5.21 -22.21
C ALA A 122 -7.89 -3.96 -22.18
N ASP A 123 -9.18 -4.11 -22.53
CA ASP A 123 -10.17 -3.05 -22.58
C ASP A 123 -10.88 -2.80 -21.24
N TYR A 124 -10.54 -3.55 -20.17
CA TYR A 124 -11.15 -3.42 -18.84
C TYR A 124 -11.23 -1.96 -18.37
N GLY A 125 -10.10 -1.23 -18.39
CA GLY A 125 -10.08 0.18 -17.98
C GLY A 125 -11.07 1.04 -18.77
N ARG A 126 -11.15 0.83 -20.09
CA ARG A 126 -12.09 1.54 -20.97
C ARG A 126 -13.54 1.22 -20.65
N ARG A 127 -13.87 -0.06 -20.46
CA ARG A 127 -15.23 -0.53 -20.13
C ARG A 127 -15.72 0.01 -18.78
N HIS A 128 -14.81 0.23 -17.85
CA HIS A 128 -15.12 0.69 -16.50
C HIS A 128 -14.77 2.17 -16.26
N ALA A 129 -14.39 2.93 -17.29
CA ALA A 129 -13.93 4.31 -17.16
C ALA A 129 -12.87 4.49 -16.03
N LEU A 130 -11.92 3.56 -15.94
CA LEU A 130 -10.84 3.54 -14.96
C LEU A 130 -9.49 3.68 -15.65
N ASP A 131 -8.65 4.56 -15.10
CA ASP A 131 -7.27 4.73 -15.54
C ASP A 131 -6.32 3.80 -14.78
N LEU A 132 -5.18 3.50 -15.41
CA LEU A 132 -4.09 2.82 -14.74
C LEU A 132 -3.48 3.73 -13.67
N VAL A 133 -3.39 3.22 -12.45
CA VAL A 133 -2.87 3.92 -11.29
C VAL A 133 -1.47 3.40 -10.96
N PRO A 134 -0.41 4.18 -11.24
CA PRO A 134 0.96 3.77 -10.93
C PRO A 134 1.24 3.89 -9.42
N GLU A 135 2.12 3.02 -8.90
CA GLU A 135 2.47 3.07 -7.49
C GLU A 135 3.53 4.17 -7.21
N PRO A 136 3.41 4.99 -6.16
CA PRO A 136 4.47 5.91 -5.76
C PRO A 136 5.71 5.15 -5.28
N ARG A 137 6.91 5.65 -5.58
CA ARG A 137 8.18 5.08 -5.11
C ARG A 137 8.44 5.34 -3.62
N VAL A 138 7.82 6.38 -3.07
CA VAL A 138 7.97 6.78 -1.68
C VAL A 138 6.60 7.14 -1.14
N LEU A 139 6.21 6.54 -0.01
CA LEU A 139 4.98 6.87 0.70
C LEU A 139 5.31 7.28 2.13
N ALA A 140 4.54 8.23 2.66
CA ALA A 140 4.67 8.71 4.03
C ALA A 140 3.90 7.82 5.00
N PHE A 141 4.43 7.64 6.20
CA PHE A 141 3.72 7.01 7.30
C PHE A 141 2.55 7.89 7.76
N ALA A 142 1.35 7.32 7.71
CA ALA A 142 0.09 8.00 8.02
C ALA A 142 -0.55 7.51 9.34
N GLY A 143 0.25 6.87 10.20
CA GLY A 143 -0.19 6.28 11.45
C GLY A 143 -0.44 4.77 11.33
N PHE A 144 -1.34 4.25 12.15
CA PHE A 144 -1.71 2.84 12.13
C PHE A 144 -3.18 2.68 11.76
N ASP A 145 -3.48 1.63 11.03
CA ASP A 145 -4.86 1.20 10.83
C ASP A 145 -5.44 0.58 12.11
N ARG A 146 -6.74 0.25 12.08
CA ARG A 146 -7.45 -0.37 13.21
C ARG A 146 -6.88 -1.70 13.67
N TYR A 147 -6.15 -2.40 12.79
CA TYR A 147 -5.45 -3.65 13.10
C TYR A 147 -4.00 -3.42 13.56
N ARG A 148 -3.65 -2.16 13.82
CA ARG A 148 -2.32 -1.72 14.26
C ARG A 148 -1.22 -2.03 13.24
N ARG A 149 -1.55 -2.14 11.96
CA ARG A 149 -0.59 -2.24 10.86
C ARG A 149 -0.19 -0.84 10.41
N PRO A 150 1.08 -0.60 10.02
CA PRO A 150 1.49 0.68 9.50
C PRO A 150 0.67 1.08 8.28
N LEU A 151 0.12 2.29 8.31
CA LEU A 151 -0.62 2.90 7.22
C LEU A 151 0.34 3.80 6.42
N PHE A 152 0.33 3.65 5.11
CA PHE A 152 1.14 4.47 4.20
C PHE A 152 0.24 5.13 3.15
N LEU A 153 0.50 6.41 2.86
CA LEU A 153 -0.18 7.22 1.87
C LEU A 153 0.83 8.13 1.15
N GLN A 154 0.44 8.79 0.06
CA GLN A 154 1.23 9.91 -0.44
C GLN A 154 1.37 10.98 0.64
N ALA A 155 2.47 11.73 0.64
CA ALA A 155 2.77 12.69 1.71
C ALA A 155 1.64 13.72 1.92
N ALA A 156 1.09 14.27 0.85
CA ALA A 156 0.00 15.23 0.92
C ALA A 156 -1.31 14.59 1.44
N ALA A 157 -1.66 13.40 0.95
CA ALA A 157 -2.80 12.63 1.46
C ALA A 157 -2.63 12.22 2.93
N ALA A 158 -1.41 11.87 3.38
CA ALA A 158 -1.11 11.56 4.78
C ALA A 158 -1.30 12.78 5.69
N ALA A 159 -0.83 13.95 5.26
CA ALA A 159 -1.01 15.20 5.98
C ALA A 159 -2.50 15.60 6.04
N ALA A 160 -3.22 15.48 4.92
CA ALA A 160 -4.66 15.72 4.85
C ALA A 160 -5.44 14.77 5.78
N TRP A 161 -5.11 13.47 5.76
CA TRP A 161 -5.71 12.46 6.64
C TRP A 161 -5.51 12.81 8.12
N SER A 162 -4.30 13.24 8.50
CA SER A 162 -4.02 13.67 9.88
C SER A 162 -4.89 14.86 10.30
N ARG A 163 -5.06 15.86 9.43
CA ARG A 163 -5.92 17.03 9.71
C ARG A 163 -7.39 16.63 9.77
N MET A 164 -7.86 15.80 8.85
CA MET A 164 -9.25 15.33 8.80
C MET A 164 -9.63 14.57 10.07
N ARG A 165 -8.76 13.65 10.52
CA ARG A 165 -8.98 12.93 11.79
C ARG A 165 -9.01 13.85 13.01
N ALA A 166 -8.12 14.84 13.06
CA ALA A 166 -8.04 15.77 14.18
C ALA A 166 -9.30 16.65 14.25
N ALA A 167 -9.78 17.15 13.11
CA ALA A 167 -11.04 17.89 13.03
C ALA A 167 -12.24 17.03 13.42
N ALA A 168 -12.35 15.81 12.90
CA ALA A 168 -13.40 14.89 13.32
C ALA A 168 -13.37 14.64 14.84
N ALA A 169 -12.18 14.44 15.41
CA ALA A 169 -12.03 14.22 16.84
C ALA A 169 -12.45 15.43 17.69
N ALA A 170 -12.20 16.66 17.22
CA ALA A 170 -12.66 17.90 17.85
C ALA A 170 -14.19 18.02 17.84
N ASP A 171 -14.83 17.51 16.78
CA ASP A 171 -16.29 17.45 16.64
C ASP A 171 -16.90 16.22 17.35
N GLY A 172 -16.13 15.50 18.18
CA GLY A 172 -16.61 14.31 18.91
C GLY A 172 -16.74 13.03 18.05
N VAL A 173 -16.33 13.07 16.78
CA VAL A 173 -16.37 11.94 15.85
C VAL A 173 -15.03 11.19 15.85
N ARG A 174 -15.05 9.86 15.77
CA ARG A 174 -13.84 9.04 15.69
C ARG A 174 -13.73 8.38 14.32
N LEU A 175 -12.64 8.68 13.62
CA LEU A 175 -12.29 8.05 12.34
C LEU A 175 -11.12 7.08 12.53
N GLU A 176 -11.32 5.86 12.04
CA GLU A 176 -10.30 4.81 11.97
C GLU A 176 -9.93 4.54 10.51
N ALA A 177 -8.64 4.34 10.23
CA ALA A 177 -8.23 3.77 8.95
C ALA A 177 -8.41 2.25 8.98
N ILE A 178 -8.97 1.69 7.93
CA ILE A 178 -9.05 0.25 7.67
C ILE A 178 -7.90 -0.18 6.76
N SER A 179 -7.68 0.56 5.67
CA SER A 179 -6.65 0.29 4.67
C SER A 179 -6.19 1.57 3.96
N GLY A 180 -4.97 1.58 3.43
CA GLY A 180 -4.36 2.71 2.71
C GLY A 180 -3.66 2.22 1.46
N PHE A 181 -2.40 2.61 1.22
CA PHE A 181 -1.64 2.12 0.06
C PHE A 181 -1.66 0.59 -0.07
N ARG A 182 -1.87 0.14 -1.31
CA ARG A 182 -1.88 -1.27 -1.68
C ARG A 182 -1.16 -1.44 -3.02
N SER A 183 -0.12 -2.28 -3.08
CA SER A 183 0.59 -2.54 -4.33
C SER A 183 -0.25 -3.37 -5.32
N HIS A 184 0.08 -3.30 -6.60
CA HIS A 184 -0.43 -4.15 -7.68
C HIS A 184 -0.25 -5.63 -7.33
N ALA A 185 0.93 -6.00 -6.82
CA ALA A 185 1.23 -7.36 -6.39
C ALA A 185 0.35 -7.80 -5.20
N TYR A 186 0.08 -6.92 -4.24
CA TYR A 186 -0.83 -7.24 -3.14
C TYR A 186 -2.27 -7.46 -3.66
N GLN A 187 -2.74 -6.59 -4.57
CA GLN A 187 -4.06 -6.71 -5.18
C GLN A 187 -4.18 -8.01 -5.97
N ALA A 188 -3.17 -8.38 -6.78
CA ALA A 188 -3.12 -9.68 -7.46
C ALA A 188 -3.15 -10.84 -6.45
N GLY A 189 -2.51 -10.70 -5.28
CA GLY A 189 -2.59 -11.66 -4.19
C GLY A 189 -3.99 -11.81 -3.58
N ILE A 190 -4.81 -10.75 -3.55
CA ILE A 190 -6.23 -10.86 -3.16
C ILE A 190 -6.97 -11.77 -4.15
N PHE A 191 -6.81 -11.53 -5.45
CA PHE A 191 -7.43 -12.34 -6.50
C PHE A 191 -7.01 -13.81 -6.39
N ALA A 192 -5.70 -14.08 -6.25
CA ALA A 192 -5.19 -15.43 -6.09
C ALA A 192 -5.82 -16.16 -4.89
N ARG A 193 -5.92 -15.50 -3.73
CA ARG A 193 -6.55 -16.07 -2.54
C ARG A 193 -8.04 -16.32 -2.71
N LYS A 194 -8.76 -15.45 -3.42
CA LYS A 194 -10.20 -15.61 -3.68
C LYS A 194 -10.47 -16.73 -4.69
N ARG A 195 -9.68 -16.83 -5.76
CA ARG A 195 -9.72 -17.95 -6.70
C ARG A 195 -9.43 -19.28 -6.03
N ALA A 196 -8.45 -19.33 -5.12
CA ALA A 196 -8.16 -20.53 -4.32
C ALA A 196 -9.33 -20.96 -3.41
N ARG A 197 -10.30 -20.07 -3.14
CA ARG A 197 -11.54 -20.38 -2.43
C ARG A 197 -12.73 -20.64 -3.37
N GLY A 198 -12.49 -20.76 -4.67
CA GLY A 198 -13.50 -21.07 -5.67
C GLY A 198 -14.20 -19.87 -6.32
N GLN A 199 -13.84 -18.62 -6.00
CA GLN A 199 -14.47 -17.45 -6.62
C GLN A 199 -13.97 -17.22 -8.06
N GLY A 200 -14.90 -16.94 -8.97
CA GLY A 200 -14.60 -16.55 -10.35
C GLY A 200 -14.00 -15.15 -10.44
N VAL A 201 -13.20 -14.86 -11.47
CA VAL A 201 -12.56 -13.54 -11.65
C VAL A 201 -13.60 -12.42 -11.76
N GLU A 202 -14.68 -12.64 -12.53
CA GLU A 202 -15.77 -11.69 -12.68
C GLU A 202 -16.49 -11.41 -11.35
N GLU A 203 -16.71 -12.43 -10.51
CA GLU A 203 -17.30 -12.26 -9.17
C GLU A 203 -16.39 -11.40 -8.27
N ILE A 204 -15.08 -11.60 -8.36
CA ILE A 204 -14.10 -10.81 -7.60
C ILE A 204 -14.14 -9.36 -8.09
N LEU A 205 -14.24 -9.13 -9.40
CA LEU A 205 -14.24 -7.80 -10.02
C LEU A 205 -15.45 -6.94 -9.63
N GLN A 206 -16.55 -7.55 -9.18
CA GLN A 206 -17.70 -6.80 -8.64
C GLN A 206 -17.36 -6.03 -7.36
N VAL A 207 -16.46 -6.59 -6.52
CA VAL A 207 -16.16 -6.07 -5.17
C VAL A 207 -14.71 -5.69 -4.97
N ASN A 208 -13.87 -5.85 -6.01
CA ASN A 208 -12.46 -5.52 -5.98
C ASN A 208 -12.01 -5.03 -7.34
N ALA A 209 -11.48 -3.80 -7.41
CA ALA A 209 -10.83 -3.29 -8.61
C ALA A 209 -9.71 -4.22 -9.09
N ALA A 210 -9.56 -4.36 -10.41
CA ALA A 210 -8.47 -5.12 -11.01
C ALA A 210 -7.09 -4.56 -10.60
N PRO A 211 -6.04 -5.40 -10.50
CA PRO A 211 -4.68 -4.91 -10.27
C PRO A 211 -4.31 -3.84 -11.30
N GLY A 212 -3.83 -2.68 -10.84
CA GLY A 212 -3.52 -1.53 -11.67
C GLY A 212 -4.65 -0.51 -11.79
N TYR A 213 -5.90 -0.84 -11.44
CA TYR A 213 -7.06 0.05 -11.55
C TYR A 213 -7.67 0.45 -10.20
N SER A 214 -7.02 0.09 -9.09
CA SER A 214 -7.43 0.54 -7.75
C SER A 214 -6.78 1.88 -7.39
N GLU A 215 -7.57 2.83 -6.86
CA GLU A 215 -7.05 4.10 -6.34
C GLU A 215 -6.06 3.90 -5.16
N HIS A 216 -6.13 2.76 -4.44
CA HIS A 216 -5.17 2.42 -3.37
C HIS A 216 -3.73 2.27 -3.89
N HIS A 217 -3.54 1.96 -5.18
CA HIS A 217 -2.20 1.90 -5.77
C HIS A 217 -1.52 3.26 -5.74
N GLY A 218 -2.28 4.33 -5.94
CA GLY A 218 -1.75 5.69 -5.96
C GLY A 218 -1.35 6.17 -4.58
N GLY A 219 -1.73 5.49 -3.49
CA GLY A 219 -1.49 5.95 -2.13
C GLY A 219 -2.34 7.16 -1.74
N CYS A 220 -3.39 7.50 -2.51
CA CYS A 220 -4.31 8.59 -2.22
C CYS A 220 -5.64 8.10 -1.63
N ALA A 221 -5.97 6.82 -1.80
CA ALA A 221 -7.18 6.24 -1.25
C ALA A 221 -6.99 5.65 0.15
N LEU A 222 -8.04 5.78 0.95
CA LEU A 222 -8.14 5.25 2.30
C LEU A 222 -9.53 4.66 2.52
N ASP A 223 -9.57 3.47 3.10
CA ASP A 223 -10.80 2.92 3.65
C ASP A 223 -10.98 3.47 5.07
N VAL A 224 -12.06 4.21 5.32
CA VAL A 224 -12.39 4.82 6.61
C VAL A 224 -13.48 3.99 7.32
N GLY A 225 -13.34 3.82 8.62
CA GLY A 225 -14.36 3.28 9.50
C GLY A 225 -14.48 4.08 10.79
N THR A 226 -15.22 3.53 11.75
CA THR A 226 -15.39 4.08 13.10
C THR A 226 -15.36 2.92 14.12
N PRO A 227 -15.00 3.15 15.40
CA PRO A 227 -15.05 2.11 16.41
C PRO A 227 -16.45 1.49 16.51
N GLY A 228 -16.51 0.18 16.78
CA GLY A 228 -17.77 -0.58 16.90
C GLY A 228 -18.37 -1.04 15.56
N GLU A 229 -17.95 -0.47 14.43
CA GLU A 229 -18.47 -0.87 13.12
C GLU A 229 -17.63 -1.95 12.43
N PRO A 230 -18.26 -2.87 11.68
CA PRO A 230 -17.58 -3.75 10.75
C PRO A 230 -16.71 -2.98 9.74
N ALA A 231 -15.55 -3.53 9.38
CA ALA A 231 -14.68 -2.90 8.40
C ALA A 231 -15.21 -3.09 6.97
N ALA A 232 -15.22 -2.01 6.18
CA ALA A 232 -15.53 -2.02 4.76
C ALA A 232 -16.88 -2.70 4.45
N GLN A 233 -17.93 -2.26 5.15
CA GLN A 233 -19.31 -2.70 4.93
C GLN A 233 -20.23 -1.51 4.71
N GLU A 234 -21.33 -1.74 3.99
CA GLU A 234 -22.33 -0.71 3.70
C GLU A 234 -22.95 -0.12 4.97
N SER A 235 -22.99 -0.87 6.09
CA SER A 235 -23.52 -0.39 7.38
C SER A 235 -22.84 0.90 7.86
N PHE A 236 -21.59 1.14 7.46
CA PHE A 236 -20.86 2.36 7.80
C PHE A 236 -21.62 3.63 7.42
N GLU A 237 -22.43 3.60 6.36
CA GLU A 237 -23.20 4.76 5.89
C GLU A 237 -24.21 5.29 6.94
N LYS A 238 -24.63 4.43 7.87
CA LYS A 238 -25.62 4.76 8.91
C LYS A 238 -24.99 5.43 10.13
N THR A 239 -23.68 5.64 10.13
CA THR A 239 -22.95 6.16 11.29
C THR A 239 -22.83 7.68 11.28
N ALA A 240 -22.69 8.27 12.47
CA ALA A 240 -22.33 9.67 12.61
C ALA A 240 -20.98 10.01 11.93
N ALA A 241 -20.07 9.04 11.85
CA ALA A 241 -18.77 9.21 11.21
C ALA A 241 -18.91 9.39 9.69
N PHE A 242 -19.74 8.59 9.03
CA PHE A 242 -20.02 8.76 7.60
C PHE A 242 -20.77 10.06 7.33
N ALA A 243 -21.76 10.41 8.16
CA ALA A 243 -22.46 11.69 8.06
C ALA A 243 -21.48 12.88 8.16
N TRP A 244 -20.54 12.83 9.10
CA TRP A 244 -19.48 13.84 9.23
C TRP A 244 -18.59 13.91 7.98
N LEU A 245 -18.13 12.76 7.46
CA LEU A 245 -17.31 12.72 6.24
C LEU A 245 -18.04 13.33 5.04
N LYS A 246 -19.33 13.02 4.86
CA LYS A 246 -20.14 13.60 3.78
C LYS A 246 -20.21 15.12 3.81
N MET A 247 -20.13 15.72 4.99
CA MET A 247 -20.15 17.18 5.16
C MET A 247 -18.76 17.82 5.12
N ARG A 248 -17.72 17.12 5.62
CA ARG A 248 -16.43 17.74 5.98
C ARG A 248 -15.22 17.17 5.26
N ALA A 249 -15.29 15.98 4.67
CA ALA A 249 -14.12 15.34 4.05
C ALA A 249 -13.56 16.18 2.88
N GLY A 250 -14.45 16.87 2.15
CA GLY A 250 -14.07 17.78 1.06
C GLY A 250 -13.16 18.93 1.50
N ASP A 251 -13.31 19.43 2.74
CA ASP A 251 -12.46 20.49 3.32
C ASP A 251 -11.00 20.05 3.45
N PHE A 252 -10.75 18.73 3.43
CA PHE A 252 -9.43 18.13 3.47
C PHE A 252 -9.00 17.52 2.13
N GLY A 253 -9.80 17.69 1.08
CA GLY A 253 -9.54 17.19 -0.27
C GLY A 253 -9.90 15.72 -0.50
N PHE A 254 -10.67 15.09 0.40
CA PHE A 254 -11.14 13.72 0.23
C PHE A 254 -12.54 13.69 -0.38
N VAL A 255 -12.75 12.76 -1.32
CA VAL A 255 -14.03 12.50 -1.96
C VAL A 255 -14.42 11.03 -1.85
N LEU A 256 -15.72 10.76 -1.79
CA LEU A 256 -16.27 9.41 -1.88
C LEU A 256 -16.19 8.94 -3.34
N SER A 257 -15.35 7.95 -3.64
CA SER A 257 -15.09 7.56 -5.04
C SER A 257 -16.17 6.68 -5.65
N TYR A 258 -16.80 5.82 -4.84
CA TYR A 258 -17.76 4.83 -5.32
C TYR A 258 -19.13 5.00 -4.67
N PRO A 259 -19.87 6.09 -4.97
CA PRO A 259 -21.28 6.21 -4.60
C PRO A 259 -22.13 5.17 -5.36
N ARG A 260 -23.38 4.99 -4.93
CA ARG A 260 -24.38 4.19 -5.68
C ARG A 260 -24.50 4.74 -7.10
N GLY A 261 -24.47 3.84 -8.09
CA GLY A 261 -24.56 4.22 -9.51
C GLY A 261 -23.32 4.90 -10.09
N ASN A 262 -22.15 4.77 -9.45
CA ASN A 262 -20.90 5.26 -10.03
C ASN A 262 -20.64 4.64 -11.42
N PRO A 263 -19.99 5.38 -12.35
CA PRO A 263 -19.82 4.94 -13.74
C PRO A 263 -18.85 3.78 -13.90
N HIS A 264 -18.16 3.37 -12.84
CA HIS A 264 -17.15 2.32 -12.89
C HIS A 264 -17.73 0.91 -12.77
N GLY A 265 -19.01 0.79 -12.40
CA GLY A 265 -19.63 -0.51 -12.11
C GLY A 265 -19.03 -1.19 -10.88
N ILE A 266 -18.30 -0.45 -10.04
CA ILE A 266 -17.84 -0.91 -8.72
C ILE A 266 -19.03 -0.79 -7.77
N VAL A 267 -19.24 -1.78 -6.89
CA VAL A 267 -20.30 -1.70 -5.87
C VAL A 267 -20.16 -0.46 -5.00
N TYR A 268 -21.24 -0.07 -4.33
CA TYR A 268 -21.22 1.07 -3.43
C TYR A 268 -20.26 0.83 -2.26
N GLU A 269 -19.29 1.74 -2.06
CA GLU A 269 -18.28 1.64 -1.00
C GLU A 269 -18.30 2.90 -0.10
N PRO A 270 -19.21 3.03 0.88
CA PRO A 270 -19.28 4.20 1.76
C PRO A 270 -18.00 4.45 2.58
N TRP A 271 -17.16 3.42 2.71
CA TRP A 271 -15.89 3.49 3.41
C TRP A 271 -14.74 4.02 2.55
N HIS A 272 -14.85 4.07 1.22
CA HIS A 272 -13.72 4.35 0.32
C HIS A 272 -13.61 5.84 -0.03
N TRP A 273 -12.58 6.51 0.50
CA TRP A 273 -12.35 7.94 0.30
C TRP A 273 -10.99 8.19 -0.35
N CYS A 274 -10.98 8.96 -1.44
CA CYS A 274 -9.77 9.27 -2.21
C CYS A 274 -9.42 10.75 -2.11
N TRP A 275 -8.16 11.03 -1.79
CA TRP A 275 -7.63 12.38 -1.79
C TRP A 275 -7.34 12.85 -3.22
N ARG A 276 -7.93 13.98 -3.63
CA ARG A 276 -7.84 14.52 -5.00
C ARG A 276 -7.40 15.99 -5.09
N ALA A 277 -7.32 16.71 -3.97
CA ALA A 277 -6.96 18.13 -4.00
C ALA A 277 -5.47 18.32 -4.28
N CYS A 278 -5.12 18.82 -5.46
CA CYS A 278 -3.81 19.40 -5.73
C CYS A 278 -3.87 20.92 -5.54
#